data_AF-A0A7S0NU51-F1
#
_entry.id   AF-A0A7S0NU51-F1
#
_cell.length_a   1.000
_cell.length_b   1.000
_cell.length_c   1.000
_cell.angle_alpha   90.00
_cell.angle_beta   90.00
_cell.angle_gamma   90.00
#
_symmetry.space_group_name_H-M   'P 1'
#
loop_
_entity.id
_entity.type
_entity.pdbx_description
1 polymer ?
#
loop_
_entity_poly.entity_id
_entity_poly.type
_entity_poly.pdbx_seq_one_letter_code
_entity_poly.pdbx_strand_id
1 'polypeptide(L)'
;PPLGLFDPLGFLSRGPDAYRRYQEIEIKHGRLSMAACLGVIVTEAGLRFPGYLSYSQDVSFASVPGTLDGAYFGIPIAGWCQIVALIAALDIAVFKQDPSLPAGDVVQDLPIEWVRYDDPEVKAFKLNAERNNGRAAMLGILGMISHTALGQDALFPIVSK
;
A
#
# COMPACT_ATOMS: atom_id res chain seq x y z
N PRO A 1 -8.87 1.68 21.89
CA PRO A 1 -7.63 1.83 22.71
C PRO A 1 -6.37 1.80 21.83
N PRO A 2 -5.32 2.59 22.11
CA PRO A 2 -5.17 3.62 23.16
C PRO A 2 -5.88 4.94 22.84
N LEU A 3 -6.14 5.27 21.57
CA LEU A 3 -6.69 6.58 21.18
C LEU A 3 -8.22 6.66 21.10
N GLY A 4 -8.93 5.52 21.15
CA GLY A 4 -10.40 5.50 21.04
C GLY A 4 -10.89 6.14 19.73
N LEU A 5 -11.94 6.96 19.82
CA LEU A 5 -12.38 7.82 18.72
C LEU A 5 -11.48 9.06 18.67
N PHE A 6 -10.58 9.09 17.69
CA PHE A 6 -9.61 10.17 17.52
C PHE A 6 -9.96 11.03 16.30
N ASP A 7 -10.60 12.18 16.56
CA ASP A 7 -10.93 13.18 15.53
C ASP A 7 -10.71 14.60 16.08
N PRO A 8 -9.45 15.09 16.10
CA PRO A 8 -9.14 16.43 16.59
C PRO A 8 -9.62 17.54 15.66
N LEU A 9 -9.88 17.25 14.38
CA LEU A 9 -10.29 18.23 13.36
C LEU A 9 -11.80 18.24 13.10
N GLY A 10 -12.56 17.36 13.77
CA GLY A 10 -14.01 17.32 13.68
C GLY A 10 -14.55 16.86 12.32
N PHE A 11 -13.83 16.05 11.56
CA PHE A 11 -14.29 15.58 10.25
C PHE A 11 -15.52 14.67 10.32
N LEU A 12 -15.79 14.04 11.46
CA LEU A 12 -17.00 13.27 11.71
C LEU A 12 -18.28 14.11 11.65
N SER A 13 -18.19 15.42 11.89
CA SER A 13 -19.33 16.34 11.82
C SER A 13 -19.83 16.61 10.39
N ARG A 14 -19.08 16.18 9.36
CA ARG A 14 -19.41 16.40 7.94
C ARG A 14 -20.47 15.45 7.38
N GLY A 15 -20.98 14.53 8.19
CA GLY A 15 -22.07 13.63 7.84
C GLY A 15 -21.63 12.20 7.47
N PRO A 16 -22.59 11.26 7.40
CA PRO A 16 -22.31 9.83 7.25
C PRO A 16 -21.67 9.48 5.90
N ASP A 17 -22.06 10.14 4.81
CA ASP A 17 -21.52 9.87 3.47
C ASP A 17 -20.05 10.30 3.35
N ALA A 18 -19.70 11.45 3.92
CA ALA A 18 -18.32 11.92 3.97
C ALA A 18 -17.46 10.99 4.83
N TYR A 19 -17.99 10.56 5.99
CA TYR A 19 -17.28 9.63 6.87
C TYR A 19 -16.99 8.30 6.18
N ARG A 20 -17.98 7.72 5.50
CA ARG A 20 -17.80 6.48 4.74
C ARG A 20 -16.68 6.61 3.71
N ARG A 21 -16.69 7.70 2.92
CA ARG A 21 -15.64 7.94 1.93
C ARG A 21 -14.26 8.08 2.57
N TYR A 22 -14.15 8.73 3.73
CA TYR A 22 -12.88 8.81 4.46
C TYR A 22 -12.40 7.44 4.94
N GLN A 23 -13.30 6.56 5.40
CA GLN A 23 -12.94 5.19 5.75
C GLN A 23 -12.44 4.38 4.55
N GLU A 24 -13.11 4.49 3.40
CA GLU A 24 -12.70 3.82 2.17
C GLU A 24 -11.31 4.29 1.71
N ILE A 25 -11.07 5.60 1.75
CA ILE A 25 -9.78 6.21 1.43
C ILE A 25 -8.70 5.72 2.40
N GLU A 26 -8.97 5.72 3.71
CA GLU A 26 -8.03 5.27 4.74
C GLU A 26 -7.63 3.80 4.52
N ILE A 27 -8.60 2.91 4.25
CA ILE A 27 -8.34 1.50 4.01
C ILE A 27 -7.51 1.31 2.73
N LYS A 28 -7.86 1.99 1.63
CA LYS A 28 -7.09 1.91 0.37
C LYS A 28 -5.64 2.38 0.55
N HIS A 29 -5.42 3.52 1.21
CA HIS A 29 -4.07 4.00 1.50
C HIS A 29 -3.31 3.04 2.42
N GLY A 30 -3.97 2.54 3.47
CA GLY A 30 -3.38 1.54 4.37
C GLY A 30 -2.92 0.28 3.64
N ARG A 31 -3.75 -0.30 2.76
CA ARG A 31 -3.40 -1.48 1.96
C ARG A 31 -2.21 -1.24 1.03
N LEU A 32 -2.22 -0.12 0.31
CA LEU A 32 -1.11 0.25 -0.58
C LEU A 32 0.17 0.50 0.21
N SER A 33 0.11 1.18 1.36
CA SER A 33 1.27 1.41 2.21
C SER A 33 1.82 0.12 2.83
N MET A 34 0.96 -0.83 3.23
CA MET A 34 1.43 -2.14 3.71
C MET A 34 2.20 -2.90 2.62
N ALA A 35 1.68 -2.91 1.38
CA ALA A 35 2.37 -3.50 0.24
C ALA A 35 3.69 -2.77 -0.09
N ALA A 36 3.70 -1.44 -0.03
CA ALA A 36 4.89 -0.63 -0.26
C ALA A 36 5.99 -0.90 0.77
N CYS A 37 5.64 -0.96 2.06
CA CYS A 37 6.60 -1.29 3.12
C CYS A 37 7.23 -2.68 2.92
N LEU A 38 6.41 -3.69 2.58
CA LEU A 38 6.93 -5.01 2.25
C LEU A 38 7.86 -4.95 1.02
N GLY A 39 7.47 -4.20 -0.01
CA GLY A 39 8.27 -3.99 -1.21
C GLY A 39 9.67 -3.45 -0.89
N VAL A 40 9.77 -2.38 -0.10
CA VAL A 40 11.05 -1.80 0.32
C VAL A 40 11.91 -2.83 1.06
N ILE A 41 11.32 -3.58 2.00
CA ILE A 41 12.06 -4.61 2.77
C ILE A 41 12.62 -5.69 1.84
N VAL A 42 11.81 -6.18 0.89
CA VAL A 42 12.20 -7.26 -0.03
C VAL A 42 13.30 -6.79 -1.00
N THR A 43 13.19 -5.58 -1.54
CA THR A 43 14.18 -5.04 -2.49
C THR A 43 15.51 -4.72 -1.82
N GLU A 44 15.47 -4.19 -0.60
CA GLU A 44 16.66 -3.89 0.22
C GLU A 44 17.32 -5.17 0.76
N ALA A 45 16.54 -6.21 1.06
CA ALA A 45 17.07 -7.55 1.38
C ALA A 45 17.76 -8.22 0.18
N GLY A 46 17.67 -7.62 -1.01
CA GLY A 46 18.36 -8.06 -2.22
C GLY A 46 17.64 -9.17 -2.98
N LEU A 47 16.42 -9.50 -2.59
CA LEU A 47 15.58 -10.47 -3.30
C LEU A 47 15.11 -9.84 -4.62
N ARG A 48 15.63 -10.38 -5.72
CA ARG A 48 15.33 -9.90 -7.07
C ARG A 48 14.92 -11.07 -7.95
N PHE A 49 14.02 -10.81 -8.88
CA PHE A 49 13.67 -11.81 -9.89
C PHE A 49 14.86 -12.05 -10.82
N PRO A 50 15.11 -13.31 -11.23
CA PRO A 50 16.10 -13.58 -12.26
C PRO A 50 15.59 -13.09 -13.62
N GLY A 51 16.46 -12.46 -14.41
CA GLY A 51 16.18 -12.08 -15.80
C GLY A 51 16.16 -10.57 -16.06
N TYR A 52 15.53 -10.21 -17.19
CA TYR A 52 15.50 -8.85 -17.71
C TYR A 52 14.21 -8.13 -17.34
N LEU A 53 14.37 -6.89 -16.85
CA LEU A 53 13.26 -5.94 -16.67
C LEU A 53 12.80 -5.40 -18.02
N SER A 54 13.74 -5.10 -18.92
CA SER A 54 13.46 -4.64 -20.28
C SER A 54 14.50 -5.16 -21.25
N TYR A 55 14.08 -6.00 -22.20
CA TYR A 55 14.97 -6.53 -23.25
C TYR A 55 15.42 -5.45 -24.24
N SER A 56 14.60 -4.43 -24.50
CA SER A 56 14.93 -3.37 -25.46
C SER A 56 15.93 -2.36 -24.92
N GLN A 57 16.07 -2.26 -23.60
CA GLN A 57 16.99 -1.34 -22.92
C GLN A 57 18.09 -2.07 -22.16
N ASP A 58 18.17 -3.40 -22.31
CA ASP A 58 19.17 -4.27 -21.66
C ASP A 58 19.27 -4.08 -20.14
N VAL A 59 18.14 -3.77 -19.49
CA VAL A 59 18.08 -3.58 -18.03
C VAL A 59 17.67 -4.89 -17.38
N SER A 60 18.52 -5.42 -16.51
CA SER A 60 18.22 -6.59 -15.68
C SER A 60 17.58 -6.19 -14.35
N PHE A 61 16.83 -7.10 -13.73
CA PHE A 61 16.33 -6.86 -12.37
C PHE A 61 17.48 -6.71 -11.36
N ALA A 62 18.60 -7.41 -11.60
CA ALA A 62 19.81 -7.33 -10.79
C ALA A 62 20.52 -5.96 -10.87
N SER A 63 20.45 -5.29 -12.02
CA SER A 63 21.12 -4.00 -12.23
C SER A 63 20.38 -2.82 -11.59
N VAL A 64 19.13 -2.99 -11.17
CA VAL A 64 18.37 -1.94 -10.48
C VAL A 64 18.71 -1.98 -8.98
N PRO A 65 19.23 -0.87 -8.39
CA PRO A 65 19.46 -0.79 -6.96
C PRO A 65 18.16 -1.03 -6.19
N GLY A 66 18.26 -1.71 -5.04
CA GLY A 66 17.10 -2.03 -4.20
C GLY A 66 16.56 -0.84 -3.41
N THR A 67 17.26 0.29 -3.49
CA THR A 67 16.91 1.56 -2.85
C THR A 67 15.68 2.17 -3.50
N LEU A 68 14.94 2.97 -2.72
CA LEU A 68 13.73 3.65 -3.20
C LEU A 68 14.00 4.52 -4.45
N ASP A 69 15.10 5.28 -4.44
CA ASP A 69 15.49 6.11 -5.59
C ASP A 69 15.89 5.27 -6.80
N GLY A 70 16.64 4.19 -6.57
CA GLY A 70 17.08 3.28 -7.61
C GLY A 70 15.91 2.59 -8.30
N ALA A 71 14.92 2.16 -7.53
CA ALA A 71 13.69 1.58 -8.05
C ALA A 71 12.85 2.62 -8.82
N TYR A 72 12.76 3.85 -8.33
CA TYR A 72 11.95 4.88 -8.98
C TYR A 72 12.52 5.32 -10.34
N PHE A 73 13.82 5.65 -10.37
CA PHE A 73 14.50 6.14 -11.57
C PHE A 73 15.04 5.04 -12.48
N GLY A 74 15.24 3.82 -11.97
CA GLY A 74 15.76 2.69 -12.74
C GLY A 74 14.70 2.01 -13.62
N ILE A 75 13.41 2.23 -13.35
CA ILE A 75 12.32 1.65 -14.15
C ILE A 75 12.05 2.53 -15.38
N PRO A 76 12.02 1.95 -16.59
CA PRO A 76 11.65 2.68 -17.80
C PRO A 76 10.24 3.28 -17.74
N ILE A 77 10.04 4.44 -18.37
CA ILE A 77 8.74 5.13 -18.41
C ILE A 77 7.63 4.22 -18.97
N ALA A 78 7.93 3.40 -19.98
CA ALA A 78 6.97 2.43 -20.51
C ALA A 78 6.51 1.40 -19.46
N GLY A 79 7.41 0.95 -18.59
CA GLY A 79 7.09 0.08 -17.46
C GLY A 79 6.21 0.79 -16.43
N TRP A 80 6.53 2.05 -16.11
CA TRP A 80 5.67 2.89 -15.25
C TRP A 80 4.26 3.05 -15.82
N CYS A 81 4.12 3.33 -17.12
CA CYS A 81 2.82 3.42 -17.77
C CYS A 81 2.03 2.10 -17.66
N GLN A 82 2.68 0.95 -17.82
CA GLN A 82 2.03 -0.36 -17.64
C GLN A 82 1.58 -0.60 -16.20
N ILE A 83 2.41 -0.25 -15.21
CA ILE A 83 2.07 -0.38 -13.78
C ILE A 83 0.86 0.49 -13.44
N VAL A 84 0.89 1.77 -13.83
CA VAL A 84 -0.22 2.71 -13.57
C VAL A 84 -1.49 2.25 -14.27
N ALA A 85 -1.40 1.82 -15.53
CA ALA A 85 -2.55 1.32 -16.28
C ALA A 85 -3.14 0.05 -15.62
N LEU A 86 -2.29 -0.86 -15.15
CA LEU A 86 -2.72 -2.07 -14.45
C LEU A 86 -3.43 -1.73 -13.13
N ILE A 87 -2.84 -0.87 -12.30
CA ILE A 87 -3.44 -0.46 -11.02
C ILE A 87 -4.78 0.25 -11.27
N ALA A 88 -4.85 1.14 -12.26
CA ALA A 88 -6.10 1.81 -12.63
C ALA A 88 -7.16 0.83 -13.13
N ALA A 89 -6.80 -0.14 -13.96
CA ALA A 89 -7.71 -1.17 -14.43
C ALA A 89 -8.24 -2.03 -13.27
N LEU A 90 -7.36 -2.41 -12.33
CA LEU A 90 -7.75 -3.17 -11.15
C LEU A 90 -8.70 -2.36 -10.25
N ASP A 91 -8.44 -1.08 -10.00
CA ASP A 91 -9.29 -0.25 -9.13
C ASP A 91 -10.67 0.05 -9.75
N ILE A 92 -10.75 0.22 -11.07
CA ILE A 92 -12.01 0.56 -11.76
C ILE A 92 -12.85 -0.67 -12.08
N ALA A 93 -12.22 -1.78 -12.52
CA ALA A 93 -12.93 -2.93 -13.06
C ALA A 93 -13.05 -4.09 -12.06
N VAL A 94 -12.01 -4.36 -11.27
CA VAL A 94 -11.92 -5.60 -10.47
C VAL A 94 -12.26 -5.36 -9.00
N PHE A 95 -11.75 -4.27 -8.41
CA PHE A 95 -11.89 -3.93 -6.99
C PHE A 95 -12.73 -2.67 -6.77
N LYS A 96 -13.74 -2.48 -7.62
CA LYS A 96 -14.65 -1.34 -7.51
C LYS A 96 -15.41 -1.41 -6.19
N GLN A 97 -15.45 -0.29 -5.47
CA GLN A 97 -16.23 -0.18 -4.24
C GLN A 97 -17.72 -0.06 -4.58
N ASP A 98 -18.54 -0.96 -4.03
CA ASP A 98 -19.99 -0.88 -4.10
C ASP A 98 -20.56 -0.07 -2.91
N PRO A 99 -21.40 0.96 -3.16
CA PRO A 99 -22.10 1.71 -2.10
C PRO A 99 -23.01 0.86 -1.20
N SER A 100 -23.51 -0.28 -1.67
CA SER A 100 -24.39 -1.17 -0.91
C SER A 100 -23.66 -2.01 0.14
N LEU A 101 -22.34 -2.17 0.01
CA LEU A 101 -21.50 -3.01 0.86
C LEU A 101 -20.79 -2.21 1.96
N PRO A 102 -20.22 -2.86 2.98
CA PRO A 102 -19.34 -2.19 3.94
C PRO A 102 -18.09 -1.57 3.27
N ALA A 103 -17.62 -0.44 3.80
CA ALA A 103 -16.42 0.24 3.30
C ALA A 103 -15.19 -0.69 3.29
N GLY A 104 -14.53 -0.80 2.13
CA GLY A 104 -13.32 -1.62 1.95
C GLY A 104 -13.57 -3.09 1.57
N ASP A 105 -14.83 -3.51 1.46
CA ASP A 105 -15.22 -4.81 0.90
C ASP A 105 -15.37 -4.71 -0.63
N VAL A 106 -14.47 -5.37 -1.36
CA VAL A 106 -14.30 -5.25 -2.82
C VAL A 106 -14.16 -6.60 -3.54
N VAL A 107 -14.31 -7.73 -2.82
CA VAL A 107 -14.08 -9.08 -3.34
C VAL A 107 -15.36 -9.91 -3.21
N GLN A 108 -16.41 -9.47 -3.89
CA GLN A 108 -17.73 -10.10 -3.84
C GLN A 108 -18.15 -10.72 -5.18
N ASP A 109 -17.84 -10.05 -6.29
CA ASP A 109 -18.24 -10.50 -7.64
C ASP A 109 -17.17 -11.39 -8.33
N LEU A 110 -16.05 -11.64 -7.66
CA LEU A 110 -14.94 -12.40 -8.20
C LEU A 110 -15.09 -13.89 -7.80
N PRO A 111 -14.86 -14.83 -8.72
CA PRO A 111 -14.87 -16.28 -8.44
C PRO A 111 -13.59 -16.70 -7.69
N ILE A 112 -13.28 -16.02 -6.60
CA ILE A 112 -12.11 -16.24 -5.75
C ILE A 112 -12.61 -16.66 -4.38
N GLU A 113 -12.04 -17.72 -3.82
CA GLU A 113 -12.32 -18.15 -2.46
C GLU A 113 -11.76 -17.11 -1.47
N TRP A 114 -12.61 -16.15 -1.07
CA TRP A 114 -12.25 -15.11 -0.12
C TRP A 114 -12.69 -15.49 1.29
N VAL A 115 -11.75 -15.54 2.22
CA VAL A 115 -12.02 -15.91 3.62
C VAL A 115 -12.87 -14.82 4.28
N ARG A 116 -14.13 -15.17 4.57
CA ARG A 116 -15.04 -14.35 5.38
C ARG A 116 -15.21 -14.98 6.74
N TYR A 117 -15.29 -14.14 7.77
CA TYR A 117 -15.46 -14.58 9.16
C TYR A 117 -16.91 -14.37 9.57
N ASP A 118 -17.56 -15.47 9.96
CA ASP A 118 -18.96 -15.46 10.43
C ASP A 118 -19.06 -14.92 11.86
N ASP A 119 -18.05 -15.17 12.70
CA ASP A 119 -17.97 -14.66 14.06
C ASP A 119 -17.73 -13.13 14.05
N PRO A 120 -18.68 -12.33 14.58
CA PRO A 120 -18.58 -10.87 14.59
C PRO A 120 -17.38 -10.36 15.40
N GLU A 121 -16.96 -11.05 16.46
CA GLU A 121 -15.85 -10.62 17.31
C GLU A 121 -14.52 -10.78 16.56
N VAL A 122 -14.32 -11.93 15.94
CA VAL A 122 -13.13 -12.22 15.12
C VAL A 122 -13.05 -11.28 13.92
N LYS A 123 -14.20 -11.02 13.27
CA LYS A 123 -14.28 -10.07 12.16
C LYS A 123 -13.86 -8.66 12.59
N ALA A 124 -14.42 -8.16 13.69
CA ALA A 124 -14.09 -6.84 14.22
C ALA A 124 -12.61 -6.73 14.60
N PHE A 125 -12.05 -7.75 15.24
CA PHE A 125 -10.63 -7.79 15.57
C PHE A 125 -9.73 -7.72 14.34
N LYS A 126 -9.98 -8.55 13.32
CA LYS A 126 -9.16 -8.60 12.10
C LYS A 126 -9.24 -7.32 11.28
N LEU A 127 -10.43 -6.72 11.15
CA LEU A 127 -10.58 -5.43 10.48
C LEU A 127 -9.85 -4.30 11.22
N ASN A 128 -9.87 -4.31 12.56
CA ASN A 128 -9.10 -3.36 13.36
C ASN A 128 -7.59 -3.60 13.22
N ALA A 129 -7.14 -4.85 13.16
CA ALA A 129 -5.74 -5.20 12.94
C ALA A 129 -5.26 -4.70 11.57
N GLU A 130 -6.05 -4.91 10.51
CA GLU A 130 -5.77 -4.39 9.17
C GLU A 130 -5.62 -2.87 9.17
N ARG A 131 -6.58 -2.15 9.77
CA ARG A 131 -6.53 -0.68 9.85
C ARG A 131 -5.33 -0.17 10.65
N ASN A 132 -5.01 -0.79 11.78
CA ASN A 132 -3.87 -0.36 12.60
C ASN A 132 -2.54 -0.63 11.91
N ASN A 133 -2.39 -1.79 11.24
CA ASN A 133 -1.20 -2.07 10.43
C ASN A 133 -1.11 -1.13 9.23
N GLY A 134 -2.23 -0.80 8.58
CA GLY A 134 -2.30 0.20 7.52
C GLY A 134 -1.86 1.60 7.99
N ARG A 135 -2.34 2.05 9.15
CA ARG A 135 -1.92 3.32 9.78
C ARG A 135 -0.42 3.36 10.08
N ALA A 136 0.09 2.28 10.67
CA ALA A 136 1.52 2.15 10.95
C ALA A 136 2.34 2.16 9.65
N ALA A 137 1.89 1.45 8.63
CA ALA A 137 2.56 1.39 7.33
C ALA A 137 2.56 2.76 6.60
N MET A 138 1.46 3.53 6.68
CA MET A 138 1.42 4.88 6.11
C MET A 138 2.48 5.81 6.72
N LEU A 139 2.68 5.75 8.04
CA LEU A 139 3.75 6.49 8.71
C LEU A 139 5.13 5.91 8.41
N GLY A 140 5.23 4.58 8.31
CA GLY A 140 6.47 3.87 8.00
C GLY A 140 7.02 4.24 6.62
N ILE A 141 6.19 4.18 5.58
CA ILE A 141 6.62 4.53 4.22
C ILE A 141 6.96 6.02 4.09
N LEU A 142 6.22 6.89 4.78
CA LEU A 142 6.55 8.32 4.83
C LEU A 142 7.94 8.52 5.46
N GLY A 143 8.23 7.84 6.57
CA GLY A 143 9.56 7.85 7.19
C GLY A 143 10.66 7.34 6.26
N MET A 144 10.45 6.22 5.59
CA MET A 144 11.41 5.65 4.62
C MET A 144 11.71 6.59 3.44
N ILE A 145 10.68 7.25 2.90
CA ILE A 145 10.83 8.26 1.86
C ILE A 145 11.60 9.46 2.40
N SER A 146 11.27 9.95 3.60
CA SER A 146 11.98 11.07 4.21
C SER A 146 13.45 10.76 4.48
N HIS A 147 13.81 9.56 4.95
CA HIS A 147 15.20 9.16 5.13
C HIS A 147 15.96 9.14 3.80
N THR A 148 15.35 8.58 2.76
CA THR A 148 15.95 8.53 1.42
C THR A 148 16.16 9.93 0.87
N ALA A 149 15.17 10.82 1.00
CA ALA A 149 15.26 12.21 0.56
C ALA A 149 16.34 13.02 1.31
N LEU A 150 16.66 12.63 2.55
CA LEU A 150 17.74 13.21 3.35
C LEU A 150 19.12 12.55 3.07
N GLY A 151 19.19 11.63 2.11
CA GLY A 151 20.42 10.95 1.71
C GLY A 151 20.84 9.81 2.63
N GLN A 152 19.92 9.28 3.45
CA GLN A 152 20.15 8.14 4.32
C GLN A 152 19.45 6.88 3.80
N ASP A 153 19.91 5.70 4.26
CA ASP A 153 19.28 4.44 3.91
C ASP A 153 17.82 4.39 4.43
N ALA A 154 16.90 3.93 3.58
CA ALA A 154 15.46 3.93 3.85
C ALA A 154 15.10 3.17 5.14
N LEU A 155 15.76 2.04 5.38
CA LEU A 155 15.51 1.12 6.49
C LEU A 155 16.26 1.46 7.79
N PHE A 156 17.48 1.99 7.69
CA PHE A 156 18.37 2.18 8.84
C PHE A 156 18.96 3.60 8.85
N PRO A 157 18.22 4.61 9.35
CA PRO A 157 18.65 6.01 9.32
C PRO A 157 19.89 6.33 10.18
N ILE A 158 20.29 5.46 11.13
CA ILE A 158 21.33 5.78 12.12
C ILE A 158 22.63 5.01 11.90
N VAL A 159 22.66 4.00 11.03
CA VAL A 159 23.90 3.32 10.68
C VAL A 159 24.47 4.00 9.44
N SER A 160 25.23 5.09 9.65
CA SER A 160 26.13 5.62 8.62
C SER A 160 26.99 4.46 8.10
N LYS A 161 27.05 4.31 6.79
CA LYS A 161 28.21 3.65 6.15
C LYS A 161 29.48 4.42 6.47
#